data_AF-A0AA96EDV1-F1
#
_entry.id   AF-A0AA96EDV1-F1
#
_cell.length_a   1.000
_cell.length_b   1.000
_cell.length_c   1.000
_cell.angle_alpha   90.00
_cell.angle_beta   90.00
_cell.angle_gamma   90.00
#
_symmetry.space_group_name_H-M   'P 1'
#
loop_
_entity.id
_entity.type
_entity.pdbx_description
1 polymer ?
#
loop_
_entity_poly.entity_id
_entity_poly.type
_entity_poly.pdbx_seq_one_letter_code
_entity_poly.pdbx_strand_id
1 'polypeptide(L)'
;MATFSKTASIAALTLAVLATPVGAAPLPAPIEALKAQGIAIHERIDAPGGLTGFGASRQGQEMIVYLTPDGEHAVVGTLFDSSGENLTEAQLEAAVRVPLEAQTWQRLAQSHWIQDGDVDAPRTLYMFTDANCTYCKRLWRQTRPWVEAGQVQIRHIMVGILAPTSPALAATILAAEDPTAALTAHSEGEPLEPGAQAIEIEEQVYANNQLFEGLGLVATPTTAFQRQTEEGHTRLDRIEGLPSEERLIEMMGGEAP
;
A
#
# COMPACT_ATOMS: atom_id res chain seq x y z
N MET A 1 31.67 23.18 74.00
CA MET A 1 30.94 22.29 73.07
C MET A 1 30.59 23.11 71.84
N ALA A 2 31.35 22.95 70.76
CA ALA A 2 31.03 23.49 69.44
C ALA A 2 31.67 22.57 68.39
N THR A 3 30.82 21.90 67.62
CA THR A 3 31.10 20.88 66.62
C THR A 3 31.46 21.52 65.28
N PHE A 4 32.61 21.16 64.70
CA PHE A 4 32.93 21.42 63.29
C PHE A 4 32.74 20.15 62.48
N SER A 5 31.78 20.19 61.57
CA SER A 5 31.47 19.15 60.57
C SER A 5 32.40 19.31 59.36
N LYS A 6 33.10 18.24 58.96
CA LYS A 6 33.83 18.17 57.69
C LYS A 6 33.00 17.34 56.70
N THR A 7 32.52 17.98 55.64
CA THR A 7 31.87 17.35 54.50
C THR A 7 32.91 16.66 53.61
N ALA A 8 32.70 15.37 53.34
CA ALA A 8 33.45 14.60 52.34
C ALA A 8 32.64 14.56 51.04
N SER A 9 33.19 15.12 49.96
CA SER A 9 32.60 15.04 48.62
C SER A 9 32.87 13.68 48.00
N ILE A 10 31.82 12.92 47.72
CA ILE A 10 31.87 11.69 46.92
C ILE A 10 31.62 12.08 45.46
N ALA A 11 32.63 11.92 44.61
CA ALA A 11 32.49 12.08 43.17
C ALA A 11 31.83 10.82 42.59
N ALA A 12 30.59 10.95 42.10
CA ALA A 12 29.90 9.89 41.37
C ALA A 12 30.40 9.87 39.92
N LEU A 13 31.06 8.77 39.54
CA LEU A 13 31.51 8.52 38.17
C LEU A 13 30.34 7.90 37.38
N THR A 14 29.64 8.69 36.58
CA THR A 14 28.58 8.22 35.68
C THR A 14 29.18 7.51 34.48
N LEU A 15 29.03 6.18 34.41
CA LEU A 15 29.41 5.38 33.26
C LEU A 15 28.37 5.58 32.14
N ALA A 16 28.72 6.37 31.11
CA ALA A 16 27.89 6.51 29.92
C ALA A 16 28.01 5.24 29.07
N VAL A 17 26.96 4.42 29.03
CA VAL A 17 26.85 3.28 28.10
C VAL A 17 26.55 3.85 26.71
N LEU A 18 27.55 3.84 25.83
CA LEU A 18 27.39 4.11 24.41
C LEU A 18 26.63 2.93 23.78
N ALA A 19 25.34 3.11 23.52
CA ALA A 19 24.57 2.19 22.69
C ALA A 19 25.06 2.34 21.24
N THR A 20 25.79 1.34 20.73
CA THR A 20 26.09 1.26 19.30
C THR A 20 24.79 0.99 18.54
N PRO A 21 24.49 1.74 17.46
CA PRO A 21 23.36 1.41 16.62
C PRO A 21 23.62 0.02 16.00
N VAL A 22 22.73 -0.93 16.26
CA VAL A 22 22.74 -2.23 15.59
C VAL A 22 22.33 -1.97 14.14
N GLY A 23 23.31 -1.73 13.28
CA GLY A 23 23.11 -1.74 11.84
C GLY A 23 22.71 -3.15 11.42
N ALA A 24 21.71 -3.25 10.54
CA ALA A 24 21.32 -4.53 9.94
C ALA A 24 22.58 -5.24 9.40
N ALA A 25 22.70 -6.54 9.68
CA ALA A 25 23.84 -7.31 9.21
C ALA A 25 23.96 -7.18 7.69
N PRO A 26 25.19 -7.01 7.14
CA PRO A 26 25.39 -6.90 5.70
C PRO A 26 24.85 -8.15 4.99
N LEU A 27 24.27 -7.95 3.82
CA LEU A 27 23.73 -9.05 3.03
C LEU A 27 24.89 -9.93 2.53
N PRO A 28 24.70 -11.25 2.38
CA PRO A 28 25.70 -12.12 1.78
C PRO A 28 26.09 -11.64 0.37
N ALA A 29 27.36 -11.80 -0.02
CA ALA A 29 27.89 -11.25 -1.28
C ALA A 29 27.09 -11.63 -2.54
N PRO A 30 26.58 -12.87 -2.70
CA PRO A 30 25.72 -13.22 -3.84
C PRO A 30 24.42 -12.42 -3.88
N ILE A 31 23.83 -12.15 -2.71
CA ILE A 31 22.58 -11.40 -2.57
C ILE A 31 22.83 -9.91 -2.86
N GLU A 32 23.95 -9.35 -2.39
CA GLU A 32 24.35 -7.98 -2.76
C GLU A 32 24.60 -7.83 -4.25
N ALA A 33 25.24 -8.81 -4.89
CA ALA A 33 25.47 -8.80 -6.33
C ALA A 33 24.18 -8.82 -7.13
N LEU A 34 23.18 -9.61 -6.70
CA LEU A 34 21.85 -9.65 -7.31
C LEU A 34 21.10 -8.33 -7.09
N LYS A 35 21.21 -7.73 -5.90
CA LYS A 35 20.65 -6.40 -5.61
C LYS A 35 21.23 -5.33 -6.53
N ALA A 36 22.54 -5.34 -6.76
CA ALA A 36 23.22 -4.43 -7.69
C ALA A 36 22.76 -4.60 -9.15
N GLN A 37 22.19 -5.76 -9.51
CA GLN A 37 21.60 -6.02 -10.83
C GLN A 37 20.11 -5.63 -10.93
N GLY A 38 19.58 -4.92 -9.93
CA GLY A 38 18.22 -4.39 -9.94
C GLY A 38 17.17 -5.33 -9.38
N ILE A 39 17.57 -6.33 -8.59
CA ILE A 39 16.64 -7.13 -7.78
C ILE A 39 16.42 -6.42 -6.44
N ALA A 40 15.15 -6.11 -6.12
CA ALA A 40 14.79 -5.65 -4.79
C ALA A 40 14.80 -6.84 -3.83
N ILE A 41 15.57 -6.76 -2.75
CA ILE A 41 15.63 -7.78 -1.71
C ILE A 41 14.71 -7.36 -0.56
N HIS A 42 13.81 -8.26 -0.20
CA HIS A 42 12.83 -8.12 0.89
C HIS A 42 13.28 -8.93 2.11
N GLU A 43 12.36 -9.54 2.84
CA GLU A 43 12.66 -10.27 4.07
C GLU A 43 13.38 -11.61 3.84
N ARG A 44 14.15 -12.02 4.85
CA ARG A 44 14.80 -13.34 4.91
C ARG A 44 13.77 -14.40 5.31
N ILE A 45 13.83 -15.55 4.65
CA ILE A 45 12.89 -16.66 4.79
C ILE A 45 13.68 -17.91 5.17
N ASP A 46 13.21 -18.66 6.16
CA ASP A 46 13.79 -19.95 6.47
C ASP A 46 13.42 -20.96 5.38
N ALA A 47 14.43 -21.62 4.82
CA ALA A 47 14.25 -22.62 3.77
C ALA A 47 14.84 -23.99 4.17
N PRO A 48 14.23 -25.11 3.74
CA PRO A 48 14.76 -26.43 4.02
C PRO A 48 16.14 -26.69 3.41
N GLY A 49 16.82 -27.75 3.87
CA GLY A 49 18.09 -28.19 3.28
C GLY A 49 19.29 -27.29 3.59
N GLY A 50 19.20 -26.44 4.62
CA GLY A 50 20.24 -25.49 4.99
C GLY A 50 20.29 -24.25 4.09
N LEU A 51 19.31 -24.10 3.20
CA LEU A 51 19.17 -22.91 2.37
C LEU A 51 18.66 -21.74 3.23
N THR A 52 19.02 -20.53 2.84
CA THR A 52 18.38 -19.31 3.35
C THR A 52 17.67 -18.63 2.20
N GLY A 53 16.35 -18.51 2.27
CA GLY A 53 15.56 -17.79 1.28
C GLY A 53 15.64 -16.27 1.52
N PHE A 54 15.56 -15.51 0.45
CA PHE A 54 15.32 -14.08 0.47
C PHE A 54 14.16 -13.81 -0.46
N GLY A 55 13.08 -13.27 0.09
CA GLY A 55 12.02 -12.71 -0.72
C GLY A 55 12.59 -11.61 -1.61
N ALA A 56 12.21 -11.59 -2.88
CA ALA A 56 12.76 -10.64 -3.83
C ALA A 56 11.73 -10.24 -4.89
N SER A 57 11.95 -9.10 -5.55
CA SER A 57 11.18 -8.73 -6.74
C SER A 57 12.02 -7.99 -7.77
N ARG A 58 11.60 -8.09 -9.04
CA ARG A 58 12.18 -7.36 -10.16
C ARG A 58 11.09 -6.97 -11.13
N GLN A 59 10.92 -5.67 -11.38
CA GLN A 59 9.89 -5.15 -12.30
C GLN A 59 8.48 -5.70 -12.00
N GLY A 60 8.13 -5.82 -10.72
CA GLY A 60 6.84 -6.37 -10.29
C GLY A 60 6.73 -7.89 -10.28
N GLN A 61 7.71 -8.62 -10.82
CA GLN A 61 7.76 -10.08 -10.71
C GLN A 61 8.41 -10.47 -9.38
N GLU A 62 7.64 -11.14 -8.53
CA GLU A 62 8.05 -11.64 -7.23
C GLU A 62 8.75 -12.99 -7.35
N MET A 63 9.75 -13.23 -6.51
CA MET A 63 10.54 -14.46 -6.50
C MET A 63 11.21 -14.71 -5.15
N ILE A 64 11.77 -15.90 -4.97
CA ILE A 64 12.69 -16.19 -3.87
C ILE A 64 14.08 -16.43 -4.43
N VAL A 65 15.08 -15.84 -3.78
CA VAL A 65 16.49 -16.12 -3.99
C VAL A 65 16.97 -16.99 -2.84
N TYR A 66 17.43 -18.21 -3.13
CA TYR A 66 17.95 -19.15 -2.14
C TYR A 66 19.47 -19.06 -2.08
N LEU A 67 20.00 -18.60 -0.95
CA LEU A 67 21.42 -18.71 -0.63
C LEU A 67 21.75 -20.15 -0.25
N THR A 68 22.81 -20.70 -0.84
CA THR A 68 23.31 -22.04 -0.51
C THR A 68 23.96 -22.09 0.88
N PRO A 69 24.06 -23.27 1.51
CA PRO A 69 24.59 -23.38 2.87
C PRO A 69 26.05 -22.93 3.04
N ASP A 70 26.81 -22.84 1.93
CA ASP A 70 28.17 -22.31 1.92
C ASP A 70 28.24 -20.78 2.04
N GLY A 71 27.13 -20.06 1.82
CA GLY A 71 27.07 -18.60 1.84
C GLY A 71 27.66 -17.91 0.60
N GLU A 72 28.18 -18.68 -0.36
CA GLU A 72 28.97 -18.17 -1.49
C GLU A 72 28.21 -18.25 -2.83
N HIS A 73 27.08 -18.95 -2.88
CA HIS A 73 26.25 -19.05 -4.08
C HIS A 73 24.77 -18.74 -3.79
N ALA A 74 24.05 -18.34 -4.83
CA ALA A 74 22.62 -18.10 -4.79
C ALA A 74 21.92 -18.76 -5.99
N VAL A 75 20.74 -19.31 -5.75
CA VAL A 75 19.87 -19.93 -6.75
C VAL A 75 18.56 -19.16 -6.80
N VAL A 76 18.14 -18.81 -8.01
CA VAL A 76 16.84 -18.20 -8.27
C VAL A 76 15.95 -19.26 -8.93
N GLY A 77 14.87 -19.66 -8.27
CA GLY A 77 14.02 -20.73 -8.79
C GLY A 77 12.96 -21.20 -7.81
N THR A 78 12.36 -22.35 -8.14
CA THR A 78 11.30 -22.99 -7.37
C THR A 78 11.85 -24.21 -6.63
N LEU A 79 11.58 -24.28 -5.33
CA LEU A 79 11.92 -25.40 -4.47
C LEU A 79 10.72 -26.33 -4.36
N PHE A 80 10.95 -27.60 -4.69
CA PHE A 80 9.98 -28.67 -4.51
C PHE A 80 10.42 -29.63 -3.43
N ASP A 81 9.48 -30.18 -2.68
CA ASP A 81 9.74 -31.22 -1.69
C ASP A 81 9.70 -32.63 -2.32
N SER A 82 9.84 -33.68 -1.48
CA SER A 82 9.79 -35.07 -1.93
C SER A 82 8.42 -35.54 -2.44
N SER A 83 7.34 -34.82 -2.11
CA SER A 83 5.98 -35.11 -2.58
C SER A 83 5.65 -34.42 -3.90
N GLY A 84 6.50 -33.50 -4.36
CA GLY A 84 6.27 -32.64 -5.52
C GLY A 84 5.52 -31.35 -5.18
N GLU A 85 5.40 -31.00 -3.90
CA GLU A 85 4.82 -29.75 -3.43
C GLU A 85 5.77 -28.59 -3.72
N ASN A 86 5.22 -27.48 -4.25
CA ASN A 86 5.97 -26.24 -4.48
C ASN A 86 6.06 -25.44 -3.17
N LEU A 87 7.21 -25.53 -2.49
CA LEU A 87 7.47 -24.83 -1.24
C LEU A 87 7.70 -23.32 -1.44
N THR A 88 8.17 -22.92 -2.62
CA THR A 88 8.43 -21.51 -2.94
C THR A 88 7.15 -20.70 -2.96
N GLU A 89 6.03 -21.25 -3.45
CA GLU A 89 4.78 -20.49 -3.55
C GLU A 89 4.26 -20.08 -2.17
N ALA A 90 4.17 -21.02 -1.23
CA ALA A 90 3.74 -20.73 0.13
C ALA A 90 4.68 -19.76 0.86
N GLN A 91 5.99 -19.90 0.65
CA GLN A 91 6.99 -18.99 1.21
C GLN A 91 6.90 -17.58 0.61
N LEU A 92 6.68 -17.48 -0.69
CA LEU A 92 6.58 -16.21 -1.41
C LEU A 92 5.34 -15.45 -0.98
N GLU A 93 4.23 -16.17 -0.86
CA GLU A 93 2.97 -15.67 -0.33
C GLU A 93 3.15 -15.04 1.05
N ALA A 94 3.65 -15.81 2.01
CA ALA A 94 3.76 -15.38 3.39
C ALA A 94 4.80 -14.27 3.61
N ALA A 95 5.96 -14.35 2.94
CA ALA A 95 7.10 -13.48 3.26
C ALA A 95 7.29 -12.30 2.30
N VAL A 96 6.65 -12.32 1.13
CA VAL A 96 6.77 -11.23 0.14
C VAL A 96 5.43 -10.58 -0.11
N ARG A 97 4.43 -11.34 -0.57
CA ARG A 97 3.15 -10.78 -1.00
C ARG A 97 2.39 -10.14 0.15
N VAL A 98 2.15 -10.89 1.23
CA VAL A 98 1.38 -10.39 2.37
C VAL A 98 1.98 -9.10 2.97
N PRO A 99 3.30 -9.02 3.26
CA PRO A 99 3.91 -7.77 3.74
C PRO A 99 3.84 -6.61 2.73
N LEU A 100 4.09 -6.88 1.44
CA LEU A 100 4.05 -5.87 0.39
C LEU A 100 2.63 -5.31 0.17
N GLU A 101 1.63 -6.18 0.21
CA GLU A 101 0.22 -5.81 0.13
C GLU A 101 -0.22 -5.00 1.37
N ALA A 102 0.22 -5.38 2.57
CA ALA A 102 -0.03 -4.60 3.78
C ALA A 102 0.62 -3.20 3.72
N GLN A 103 1.86 -3.11 3.22
CA GLN A 103 2.52 -1.83 2.98
C GLN A 103 1.76 -1.00 1.93
N THR A 104 1.29 -1.62 0.86
CA THR A 104 0.49 -0.96 -0.17
C THR A 104 -0.81 -0.41 0.42
N TRP A 105 -1.51 -1.20 1.22
CA TRP A 105 -2.71 -0.76 1.93
C TRP A 105 -2.46 0.45 2.83
N GLN A 106 -1.34 0.43 3.56
CA GLN A 106 -0.94 1.55 4.40
C GLN A 106 -0.65 2.82 3.57
N ARG A 107 0.01 2.68 2.41
CA ARG A 107 0.27 3.81 1.50
C ARG A 107 -1.02 4.41 0.95
N LEU A 108 -2.01 3.58 0.60
CA LEU A 108 -3.34 4.04 0.22
C LEU A 108 -4.00 4.80 1.37
N ALA A 109 -3.94 4.27 2.60
CA ALA A 109 -4.51 4.90 3.78
C ALA A 109 -3.89 6.26 4.12
N GLN A 110 -2.59 6.42 3.88
CA GLN A 110 -1.83 7.65 4.12
C GLN A 110 -1.89 8.65 2.96
N SER A 111 -2.42 8.26 1.80
CA SER A 111 -2.61 9.16 0.66
C SER A 111 -3.66 10.24 0.96
N HIS A 112 -3.75 11.25 0.10
CA HIS A 112 -4.78 12.27 0.24
C HIS A 112 -6.04 11.82 -0.49
N TRP A 113 -7.10 11.50 0.25
CA TRP A 113 -8.35 10.98 -0.27
C TRP A 113 -9.57 11.75 0.26
N ILE A 114 -10.67 11.66 -0.48
CA ILE A 114 -11.98 12.21 -0.11
C ILE A 114 -12.85 11.08 0.47
N GLN A 115 -13.48 11.32 1.61
CA GLN A 115 -14.41 10.37 2.25
C GLN A 115 -15.72 10.28 1.46
N ASP A 116 -16.23 9.07 1.25
CA ASP A 116 -17.57 8.80 0.73
C ASP A 116 -18.21 7.65 1.52
N GLY A 117 -19.35 7.92 2.17
CA GLY A 117 -20.01 7.00 3.11
C GLY A 117 -19.60 7.20 4.58
N ASP A 118 -20.18 6.37 5.44
CA ASP A 118 -19.95 6.40 6.89
C ASP A 118 -18.50 6.04 7.24
N VAL A 119 -17.83 6.86 8.05
CA VAL A 119 -16.46 6.61 8.51
C VAL A 119 -16.33 5.34 9.35
N ASP A 120 -17.42 4.89 9.96
CA ASP A 120 -17.51 3.68 10.77
C ASP A 120 -18.01 2.46 9.96
N ALA A 121 -18.22 2.62 8.64
CA ALA A 121 -18.60 1.50 7.79
C ALA A 121 -17.56 0.36 7.88
N PRO A 122 -18.00 -0.90 8.04
CA PRO A 122 -17.12 -2.03 8.34
C PRO A 122 -16.18 -2.39 7.18
N ARG A 123 -16.45 -1.90 5.96
CA ARG A 123 -15.65 -2.21 4.78
C ARG A 123 -15.15 -0.93 4.13
N THR A 124 -13.82 -0.83 4.01
CA THR A 124 -13.13 0.29 3.34
C THR A 124 -12.67 -0.13 1.95
N LEU A 125 -12.91 0.74 0.96
CA LEU A 125 -12.34 0.66 -0.38
C LEU A 125 -11.51 1.91 -0.66
N TYR A 126 -10.41 1.79 -1.42
CA TYR A 126 -9.71 2.95 -1.98
C TYR A 126 -9.93 2.99 -3.48
N MET A 127 -10.40 4.12 -4.02
CA MET A 127 -10.67 4.24 -5.44
C MET A 127 -9.91 5.41 -6.07
N PHE A 128 -8.99 5.10 -6.97
CA PHE A 128 -8.36 6.11 -7.83
C PHE A 128 -9.40 6.66 -8.81
N THR A 129 -9.69 7.95 -8.70
CA THR A 129 -10.79 8.61 -9.39
C THR A 129 -10.26 9.79 -10.21
N ASP A 130 -10.55 9.81 -11.51
CA ASP A 130 -10.29 10.96 -12.38
C ASP A 130 -11.60 11.69 -12.68
N ALA A 131 -11.60 13.03 -12.63
CA ALA A 131 -12.80 13.83 -12.85
C ALA A 131 -13.39 13.67 -14.28
N ASN A 132 -12.58 13.38 -15.30
CA ASN A 132 -13.02 13.18 -16.68
C ASN A 132 -13.45 11.73 -16.99
N CYS A 133 -13.35 10.82 -16.02
CA CYS A 133 -13.62 9.40 -16.17
C CYS A 133 -15.11 9.08 -16.10
N THR A 134 -15.73 8.72 -17.23
CA THR A 134 -17.15 8.34 -17.28
C THR A 134 -17.45 7.06 -16.49
N TYR A 135 -16.53 6.08 -16.48
CA TYR A 135 -16.67 4.86 -15.69
C TYR A 135 -16.57 5.10 -14.19
N CYS A 136 -15.82 6.11 -13.76
CA CYS A 136 -15.72 6.48 -12.35
C CYS A 136 -17.07 6.99 -11.85
N LYS A 137 -17.73 7.87 -12.63
CA LYS A 137 -19.09 8.34 -12.34
C LYS A 137 -20.12 7.19 -12.38
N ARG A 138 -19.95 6.21 -13.26
CA ARG A 138 -20.82 5.03 -13.33
C ARG A 138 -20.65 4.14 -12.11
N LEU A 139 -19.40 3.84 -11.72
CA LEU A 139 -19.11 3.03 -10.56
C LEU A 139 -19.57 3.69 -9.27
N TRP A 140 -19.35 5.00 -9.12
CA TRP A 140 -19.88 5.77 -7.98
C TRP A 140 -21.40 5.60 -7.81
N ARG A 141 -22.17 5.66 -8.92
CA ARG A 141 -23.62 5.40 -8.88
C ARG A 141 -23.95 3.95 -8.51
N GLN A 142 -23.19 2.98 -9.03
CA GLN A 142 -23.40 1.57 -8.74
C GLN A 142 -23.12 1.22 -7.28
N THR A 143 -22.21 1.92 -6.60
CA THR A 143 -21.88 1.64 -5.19
C THR A 143 -22.85 2.27 -4.19
N ARG A 144 -23.75 3.18 -4.62
CA ARG A 144 -24.68 3.90 -3.73
C ARG A 144 -25.44 3.01 -2.75
N PRO A 145 -26.04 1.87 -3.14
CA PRO A 145 -26.83 1.07 -2.20
C PRO A 145 -26.08 0.65 -0.93
N TRP A 146 -24.80 0.30 -1.04
CA TRP A 146 -23.98 -0.10 0.10
C TRP A 146 -23.45 1.08 0.90
N VAL A 147 -23.08 2.17 0.20
CA VAL A 147 -22.52 3.37 0.81
C VAL A 147 -23.59 4.10 1.64
N GLU A 148 -24.78 4.28 1.06
CA GLU A 148 -25.92 4.93 1.73
C GLU A 148 -26.48 4.08 2.88
N ALA A 149 -26.33 2.76 2.82
CA ALA A 149 -26.68 1.85 3.90
C ALA A 149 -25.61 1.78 5.02
N GLY A 150 -24.49 2.52 4.91
CA GLY A 150 -23.41 2.52 5.90
C GLY A 150 -22.58 1.23 5.95
N GLN A 151 -22.69 0.37 4.94
CA GLN A 151 -21.94 -0.90 4.90
C GLN A 151 -20.55 -0.76 4.30
N VAL A 152 -20.38 0.22 3.41
CA VAL A 152 -19.11 0.47 2.72
C VAL A 152 -18.75 1.96 2.81
N GLN A 153 -17.49 2.24 3.08
CA GLN A 153 -16.87 3.53 2.83
C GLN A 153 -15.90 3.45 1.65
N ILE A 154 -15.95 4.45 0.79
CA ILE A 154 -15.01 4.60 -0.33
C ILE A 154 -14.14 5.82 -0.05
N ARG A 155 -12.83 5.64 -0.15
CA ARG A 155 -11.82 6.69 -0.03
C ARG A 155 -11.32 7.01 -1.42
N HIS A 156 -11.81 8.11 -1.97
CA HIS A 156 -11.50 8.52 -3.34
C HIS A 156 -10.14 9.21 -3.40
N ILE A 157 -9.16 8.56 -4.02
CA ILE A 157 -7.84 9.12 -4.27
C ILE A 157 -7.91 9.85 -5.62
N MET A 158 -8.01 11.17 -5.58
CA MET A 158 -8.18 11.96 -6.80
C MET A 158 -6.88 11.98 -7.61
N VAL A 159 -6.98 11.61 -8.89
CA VAL A 159 -5.89 11.64 -9.87
C VAL A 159 -6.30 12.46 -11.09
N GLY A 160 -5.31 12.98 -11.80
CA GLY A 160 -5.52 13.74 -13.04
C GLY A 160 -4.65 13.20 -14.15
N ILE A 161 -5.11 12.16 -14.86
CA ILE A 161 -4.30 11.40 -15.82
C ILE A 161 -4.95 11.24 -17.20
N LEU A 162 -6.28 11.42 -17.33
CA LEU A 162 -6.98 11.06 -18.57
C LEU A 162 -7.00 12.16 -19.64
N ALA A 163 -7.09 13.42 -19.22
CA ALA A 163 -7.20 14.58 -20.10
C ALA A 163 -6.42 15.77 -19.54
N PRO A 164 -6.05 16.77 -20.38
CA PRO A 164 -5.29 17.94 -19.92
C PRO A 164 -5.93 18.72 -18.78
N THR A 165 -7.26 18.71 -18.67
CA THR A 165 -8.01 19.38 -17.60
C THR A 165 -8.09 18.57 -16.30
N SER A 166 -7.74 17.29 -16.32
CA SER A 166 -7.96 16.37 -15.20
C SER A 166 -7.21 16.77 -13.93
N PRO A 167 -5.92 17.17 -13.99
CA PRO A 167 -5.21 17.64 -12.79
C PRO A 167 -5.91 18.84 -12.14
N ALA A 168 -6.32 19.82 -12.94
CA ALA A 168 -6.99 21.03 -12.43
C ALA A 168 -8.39 20.73 -11.88
N LEU A 169 -9.14 19.81 -12.49
CA LEU A 169 -10.43 19.37 -11.96
C LEU A 169 -10.28 18.59 -10.65
N ALA A 170 -9.31 17.68 -10.56
CA ALA A 170 -9.00 16.96 -9.34
C ALA A 170 -8.62 17.94 -8.21
N ALA A 171 -7.74 18.91 -8.50
CA ALA A 171 -7.38 19.96 -7.56
C ALA A 171 -8.59 20.81 -7.14
N THR A 172 -9.48 21.14 -8.07
CA THR A 172 -10.69 21.93 -7.79
C THR A 172 -11.64 21.20 -6.83
N ILE A 173 -11.80 19.88 -6.98
CA ILE A 173 -12.59 19.07 -6.04
C ILE A 173 -11.92 19.03 -4.66
N LEU A 174 -10.60 18.80 -4.61
CA LEU A 174 -9.85 18.75 -3.35
C LEU A 174 -9.82 20.10 -2.60
N ALA A 175 -9.82 21.21 -3.32
CA ALA A 175 -9.79 22.55 -2.76
C ALA A 175 -11.17 23.07 -2.31
N ALA A 176 -12.25 22.35 -2.60
CA ALA A 176 -13.59 22.76 -2.19
C ALA A 176 -13.70 22.85 -0.65
N GLU A 177 -14.58 23.71 -0.16
CA GLU A 177 -14.87 23.80 1.28
C GLU A 177 -15.36 22.45 1.83
N ASP A 178 -16.12 21.72 1.02
CA ASP A 178 -16.51 20.33 1.25
C ASP A 178 -16.15 19.49 0.01
N PRO A 179 -14.97 18.82 0.02
CA PRO A 179 -14.55 17.95 -1.08
C PRO A 179 -15.49 16.76 -1.33
N THR A 180 -16.16 16.25 -0.30
CA THR A 180 -17.12 15.15 -0.42
C THR A 180 -18.37 15.61 -1.17
N ALA A 181 -18.92 16.77 -0.82
CA ALA A 181 -20.04 17.37 -1.54
C ALA A 181 -19.67 17.71 -2.99
N ALA A 182 -18.49 18.29 -3.22
CA ALA A 182 -18.01 18.62 -4.56
C ALA A 182 -17.84 17.38 -5.46
N LEU A 183 -17.27 16.30 -4.92
CA LEU A 183 -17.14 15.03 -5.62
C LEU A 183 -18.51 14.41 -5.93
N THR A 184 -19.45 14.48 -4.98
CA THR A 184 -20.82 13.98 -5.14
C THR A 184 -21.54 14.69 -6.28
N ALA A 185 -21.60 16.02 -6.23
CA ALA A 185 -22.24 16.84 -7.27
C ALA A 185 -21.65 16.55 -8.66
N HIS A 186 -20.32 16.50 -8.77
CA HIS A 186 -19.65 16.17 -10.04
C HIS A 186 -19.97 14.74 -10.52
N SER A 187 -20.05 13.77 -9.61
CA SER A 187 -20.39 12.38 -9.93
C SER A 187 -21.83 12.22 -10.40
N GLU A 188 -22.75 13.02 -9.85
CA GLU A 188 -24.16 13.10 -10.26
C GLU A 188 -24.32 13.74 -11.64
N GLY A 189 -23.39 14.62 -12.03
CA GLY A 189 -23.31 15.19 -13.37
C GLY A 189 -23.31 16.71 -13.39
N GLU A 190 -23.20 17.37 -12.24
CA GLU A 190 -23.02 18.81 -12.20
C GLU A 190 -21.72 19.21 -12.89
N PRO A 191 -21.73 20.33 -13.65
CA PRO A 191 -20.53 20.82 -14.31
C PRO A 191 -19.51 21.30 -13.27
N LEU A 192 -18.24 21.02 -13.56
CA LEU A 192 -17.11 21.49 -12.78
C LEU A 192 -16.13 22.17 -13.73
N GLU A 193 -15.77 23.42 -13.42
CA GLU A 193 -14.79 24.17 -14.20
C GLU A 193 -13.40 24.00 -13.60
N PRO A 194 -12.35 23.75 -14.39
CA PRO A 194 -10.99 23.66 -13.89
C PRO A 194 -10.50 25.04 -13.43
N GLY A 195 -9.96 25.11 -12.21
CA GLY A 195 -9.30 26.30 -11.67
C GLY A 195 -7.88 26.01 -11.20
N ALA A 196 -7.01 27.01 -11.27
CA ALA A 196 -5.73 26.98 -10.56
C ALA A 196 -5.99 26.99 -9.05
N GLN A 197 -5.25 26.17 -8.31
CA GLN A 197 -5.44 26.03 -6.86
C GLN A 197 -4.17 26.42 -6.11
N ALA A 198 -4.24 26.40 -4.79
CA ALA A 198 -3.05 26.53 -3.96
C ALA A 198 -2.05 25.40 -4.30
N ILE A 199 -0.76 25.71 -4.29
CA ILE A 199 0.29 24.77 -4.68
C ILE A 199 0.24 23.49 -3.84
N GLU A 200 -0.14 23.60 -2.57
CA GLU A 200 -0.26 22.47 -1.65
C GLU A 200 -1.33 21.47 -2.09
N ILE A 201 -2.42 21.93 -2.72
CA ILE A 201 -3.47 21.06 -3.28
C ILE A 201 -2.99 20.42 -4.58
N GLU A 202 -2.30 21.18 -5.43
CA GLU A 202 -1.74 20.65 -6.67
C GLU A 202 -0.66 19.57 -6.38
N GLU A 203 0.14 19.75 -5.33
CA GLU A 203 1.10 18.76 -4.85
C GLU A 203 0.42 17.48 -4.32
N GLN A 204 -0.77 17.58 -3.72
CA GLN A 204 -1.55 16.39 -3.31
C GLN A 204 -2.01 15.59 -4.53
N VAL A 205 -2.51 16.26 -5.57
CA VAL A 205 -2.87 15.59 -6.84
C VAL A 205 -1.64 14.94 -7.47
N TYR A 206 -0.50 15.64 -7.47
CA TYR A 206 0.76 15.09 -7.95
C TYR A 206 1.19 13.85 -7.17
N ALA A 207 1.16 13.90 -5.83
CA ALA A 207 1.49 12.76 -4.98
C ALA A 207 0.57 11.55 -5.22
N ASN A 208 -0.73 11.79 -5.42
CA ASN A 208 -1.68 10.75 -5.79
C ASN A 208 -1.38 10.15 -7.17
N ASN A 209 -1.02 10.97 -8.16
CA ASN A 209 -0.59 10.50 -9.49
C ASN A 209 0.68 9.64 -9.38
N GLN A 210 1.68 10.06 -8.59
CA GLN A 210 2.90 9.26 -8.36
C GLN A 210 2.61 7.93 -7.66
N LEU A 211 1.63 7.91 -6.74
CA LEU A 211 1.18 6.67 -6.12
C LEU A 211 0.53 5.75 -7.16
N PHE A 212 -0.34 6.29 -8.02
CA PHE A 212 -0.98 5.54 -9.10
C PHE A 212 0.05 4.89 -10.04
N GLU A 213 1.00 5.68 -10.55
CA GLU A 213 2.08 5.20 -11.42
C GLU A 213 2.99 4.19 -10.70
N GLY A 214 3.36 4.49 -9.45
CA GLY A 214 4.23 3.63 -8.64
C GLY A 214 3.62 2.28 -8.27
N LEU A 215 2.28 2.16 -8.34
CA LEU A 215 1.55 0.90 -8.18
C LEU A 215 1.35 0.16 -9.52
N GLY A 216 1.83 0.73 -10.63
CA GLY A 216 1.72 0.16 -11.97
C GLY A 216 0.30 0.17 -12.54
N LEU A 217 -0.57 1.04 -12.03
CA LEU A 217 -1.97 1.14 -12.46
C LEU A 217 -2.05 1.85 -13.81
N VAL A 218 -3.02 1.47 -14.64
CA VAL A 218 -3.13 1.98 -16.01
C VAL A 218 -4.51 2.53 -16.36
N ALA A 219 -5.52 2.28 -15.53
CA ALA A 219 -6.88 2.77 -15.76
C ALA A 219 -7.55 3.39 -14.53
N THR A 220 -8.54 4.25 -14.79
CA THR A 220 -9.51 4.70 -13.79
C THR A 220 -10.94 4.29 -14.19
N PRO A 221 -11.82 3.95 -13.22
CA PRO A 221 -11.53 3.83 -11.80
C PRO A 221 -10.62 2.62 -11.54
N THR A 222 -9.73 2.72 -10.56
CA THR A 222 -9.09 1.52 -9.99
C THR A 222 -9.47 1.45 -8.53
N THR A 223 -10.11 0.35 -8.13
CA THR A 223 -10.57 0.14 -6.76
C THR A 223 -9.77 -0.97 -6.09
N ALA A 224 -9.15 -0.65 -4.96
CA ALA A 224 -8.39 -1.58 -4.14
C ALA A 224 -9.15 -1.91 -2.84
N PHE A 225 -9.18 -3.19 -2.47
CA PHE A 225 -9.94 -3.67 -1.31
C PHE A 225 -9.31 -4.93 -0.70
N GLN A 226 -9.60 -5.15 0.57
CA GLN A 226 -9.10 -6.34 1.28
C GLN A 226 -10.10 -7.50 1.20
N ARG A 227 -9.58 -8.71 0.97
CA ARG A 227 -10.31 -9.98 1.00
C ARG A 227 -9.63 -10.95 1.96
N GLN A 228 -10.41 -11.79 2.64
CA GLN A 228 -9.87 -12.91 3.41
C GLN A 228 -9.72 -14.15 2.52
N THR A 229 -8.58 -14.82 2.58
CA THR A 229 -8.37 -16.13 1.95
C THR A 229 -8.97 -17.25 2.79
N GLU A 230 -9.14 -18.42 2.18
CA GLU A 230 -9.58 -19.62 2.91
C GLU A 230 -8.59 -20.02 4.02
N GLU A 231 -7.32 -19.68 3.83
CA GLU A 231 -6.23 -19.90 4.79
C GLU A 231 -6.21 -18.86 5.93
N GLY A 232 -7.13 -17.88 5.91
CA GLY A 232 -7.26 -16.85 6.95
C GLY A 232 -6.30 -15.67 6.79
N HIS A 233 -5.66 -15.51 5.64
CA HIS A 233 -4.81 -14.36 5.34
C HIS A 233 -5.62 -13.21 4.73
N THR A 234 -5.27 -11.98 5.08
CA THR A 234 -5.81 -10.80 4.41
C THR A 234 -4.98 -10.51 3.17
N ARG A 235 -5.65 -10.42 2.02
CA ARG A 235 -5.05 -10.10 0.71
C ARG A 235 -5.59 -8.80 0.18
N LEU A 236 -4.77 -8.10 -0.59
CA LEU A 236 -5.16 -6.92 -1.34
C LEU A 236 -5.55 -7.33 -2.76
N ASP A 237 -6.82 -7.11 -3.11
CA ASP A 237 -7.31 -7.25 -4.48
C ASP A 237 -7.53 -5.87 -5.11
N ARG A 238 -7.51 -5.82 -6.44
CA ARG A 238 -7.73 -4.60 -7.22
C ARG A 238 -8.58 -4.88 -8.46
N ILE A 239 -9.46 -3.95 -8.80
CA ILE A 239 -10.22 -3.97 -10.04
C ILE A 239 -9.94 -2.68 -10.80
N GLU A 240 -9.38 -2.80 -12.00
CA GLU A 240 -9.17 -1.68 -12.93
C GLU A 240 -10.33 -1.60 -13.94
N GLY A 241 -10.98 -0.45 -14.02
CA GLY A 241 -12.16 -0.21 -14.83
C GLY A 241 -13.48 -0.55 -14.11
N LEU A 242 -14.54 -0.69 -14.89
CA LEU A 242 -15.86 -1.02 -14.36
C LEU A 242 -15.95 -2.53 -14.06
N PRO A 243 -16.29 -2.95 -12.83
CA PRO A 243 -16.40 -4.36 -12.49
C PRO A 243 -17.58 -5.05 -13.21
N SER A 244 -17.47 -6.37 -13.38
CA SER A 244 -18.65 -7.22 -13.58
C SER A 244 -19.53 -7.21 -12.32
N GLU A 245 -20.77 -7.67 -12.42
CA GLU A 245 -21.68 -7.74 -11.28
C GLU A 245 -21.13 -8.63 -10.14
N GLU A 246 -20.60 -9.80 -10.48
CA GLU A 246 -19.95 -10.71 -9.52
C GLU A 246 -18.79 -10.03 -8.79
N ARG A 247 -17.91 -9.35 -9.54
CA ARG A 247 -16.75 -8.65 -8.96
C ARG A 247 -17.17 -7.40 -8.18
N LEU A 248 -18.27 -6.76 -8.54
CA LEU A 248 -18.87 -5.68 -7.76
C LEU A 248 -19.33 -6.20 -6.40
N ILE A 249 -20.09 -7.30 -6.37
CA ILE A 249 -20.55 -7.94 -5.12
C ILE A 249 -19.37 -8.32 -4.23
N GLU A 250 -18.34 -8.94 -4.79
CA GLU A 250 -17.12 -9.28 -4.06
C GLU A 250 -16.40 -8.04 -3.50
N MET A 251 -16.23 -7.01 -4.33
CA MET A 251 -15.63 -5.74 -3.94
C MET A 251 -16.41 -5.08 -2.81
N MET A 252 -17.74 -5.08 -2.87
CA MET A 252 -18.62 -4.51 -1.84
C MET A 252 -18.79 -5.42 -0.60
N GLY A 253 -18.30 -6.66 -0.65
CA GLY A 253 -18.32 -7.60 0.48
C GLY A 253 -19.64 -8.34 0.67
N GLY A 254 -20.54 -8.29 -0.31
CA GLY A 254 -21.86 -8.92 -0.26
C GLY A 254 -22.85 -8.29 -1.25
N GLU A 255 -24.03 -8.90 -1.36
CA GLU A 255 -25.14 -8.34 -2.14
C GLU A 255 -25.58 -6.97 -1.60
N ALA A 256 -26.28 -6.20 -2.44
CA ALA A 256 -26.79 -4.90 -2.04
C ALA A 256 -27.82 -5.04 -0.90
N PRO A 257 -27.88 -4.07 0.04
CA PRO A 257 -28.81 -4.10 1.17
C PRO A 257 -30.27 -3.88 0.79
#